data_AF-A0A1F4DB56-F1
#
_entry.id   AF-A0A1F4DB56-F1
#
_cell.length_a   1.000
_cell.length_b   1.000
_cell.length_c   1.000
_cell.angle_alpha   90.00
_cell.angle_beta   90.00
_cell.angle_gamma   90.00
#
_symmetry.space_group_name_H-M   'P 1'
#
loop_
_entity.id
_entity.type
_entity.pdbx_description
1 polymer ?
#
loop_
_entity_poly.entity_id
_entity_poly.type
_entity_poly.pdbx_seq_one_letter_code
_entity_poly.pdbx_strand_id
1 'polypeptide(L)' 'MKTNGKPKDKDLLGSQAALKRAARSALTTARNTGTPCYILQHGKIVDIAAARQRPARRGATR' A
#
# COMPACT_ATOMS: atom_id res chain seq x y z
N MET A 1 -14.69 -20.96 7.78
CA MET A 1 -13.93 -20.96 9.05
C MET A 1 -13.41 -19.54 9.28
N LYS A 2 -13.73 -18.91 10.42
CA LYS A 2 -13.28 -17.55 10.74
C LYS A 2 -11.88 -17.62 11.37
N THR A 3 -10.84 -17.24 10.64
CA THR A 3 -9.48 -17.16 11.17
C THR A 3 -9.32 -15.88 11.97
N ASN A 4 -9.32 -15.98 13.31
CA ASN A 4 -8.86 -14.91 14.18
C ASN A 4 -7.42 -14.56 13.76
N GLY A 5 -7.24 -13.40 13.12
CA GLY A 5 -6.09 -13.04 12.27
C GLY A 5 -4.72 -12.90 12.94
N LYS A 6 -4.44 -13.61 14.02
CA LYS A 6 -3.12 -13.73 14.63
C LYS A 6 -2.46 -15.02 14.12
N PRO A 7 -1.22 -14.96 13.61
CA PRO A 7 -0.45 -16.16 13.35
C PRO A 7 -0.38 -17.01 14.62
N LYS A 8 -0.75 -18.29 14.50
CA LYS A 8 -0.66 -19.23 15.63
C LYS A 8 0.78 -19.64 15.92
N ASP A 9 1.64 -19.49 14.91
CA ASP A 9 3.08 -19.68 15.01
C ASP A 9 3.73 -18.52 15.79
N LYS A 10 4.54 -18.88 16.78
CA LYS A 10 5.26 -17.92 17.64
C LYS A 10 6.28 -17.12 16.84
N ASP A 11 6.90 -17.71 15.82
CA ASP A 11 7.90 -17.04 14.99
C ASP A 11 7.28 -15.99 14.07
N LEU A 12 5.98 -16.13 13.79
CA LEU A 12 5.21 -15.18 13.00
C LEU A 12 4.55 -14.10 13.88
N LEU A 13 4.73 -14.12 15.20
CA LEU A 13 4.21 -13.06 16.07
C LEU A 13 4.82 -11.71 15.68
N GLY A 14 3.96 -10.72 15.46
CA GLY A 14 4.38 -9.37 15.06
C GLY A 14 4.76 -9.21 13.59
N SER A 15 4.88 -10.29 12.81
CA SER A 15 5.18 -10.25 11.37
C SER A 15 4.23 -9.32 10.61
N GLN A 16 2.92 -9.39 10.88
CA GLN A 16 1.93 -8.52 10.25
C GLN A 16 2.20 -7.03 10.53
N ALA A 17 2.60 -6.68 11.76
CA ALA A 17 2.93 -5.31 12.12
C ALA A 17 4.23 -4.85 11.43
N ALA A 18 5.23 -5.74 11.35
CA ALA A 18 6.47 -5.49 10.62
C ALA A 18 6.21 -5.25 9.13
N LEU A 19 5.43 -6.12 8.48
CA LEU A 19 5.03 -5.97 7.07
C LEU A 19 4.29 -4.65 6.82
N LYS A 20 3.35 -4.28 7.70
CA LYS A 20 2.65 -2.98 7.60
C LYS A 20 3.58 -1.78 7.77
N ARG A 21 4.63 -1.89 8.59
CA ARG A 21 5.65 -0.82 8.71
C ARG A 21 6.50 -0.75 7.44
N ALA A 22 7.01 -1.88 6.97
CA ALA A 22 7.82 -1.95 5.75
C ALA A 22 7.07 -1.39 4.53
N ALA A 23 5.80 -1.77 4.34
CA ALA A 23 4.98 -1.27 3.25
C ALA A 23 4.77 0.26 3.31
N ARG A 24 4.56 0.80 4.51
CA ARG A 24 4.44 2.26 4.71
C ARG A 24 5.74 2.98 4.38
N SER A 25 6.87 2.47 4.83
CA SER A 25 8.19 3.04 4.52
C SER A 25 8.49 3.01 3.03
N ALA A 26 8.23 1.87 2.35
CA ALA A 26 8.41 1.74 0.91
C ALA A 26 7.59 2.76 0.11
N LEU A 27 6.32 2.95 0.47
CA LEU A 27 5.44 3.94 -0.15
C LEU A 27 5.93 5.37 0.08
N THR A 28 6.40 5.69 1.29
CA THR A 28 6.97 7.00 1.60
C THR A 28 8.24 7.26 0.78
N THR A 29 9.16 6.31 0.75
CA THR A 29 10.38 6.41 -0.07
C THR A 29 10.03 6.62 -1.53
N ALA A 30 9.14 5.79 -2.09
CA ALA A 30 8.74 5.87 -3.48
C ALA A 30 8.18 7.25 -3.87
N ARG A 31 7.34 7.82 -3.01
CA ARG A 31 6.81 9.18 -3.19
C ARG A 31 7.90 10.25 -3.13
N ASN A 32 8.86 10.10 -2.23
CA ASN A 32 9.94 11.07 -2.05
C ASN A 32 10.95 11.03 -3.20
N THR A 33 11.22 9.85 -3.75
CA THR A 33 12.20 9.64 -4.83
C THR A 33 11.58 9.68 -6.22
N GLY A 34 10.26 9.84 -6.33
CA GLY A 34 9.54 9.78 -7.62
C GLY A 34 9.59 8.41 -8.27
N THR A 35 9.85 7.35 -7.51
CA THR A 35 9.84 5.97 -8.03
C THR A 35 8.44 5.37 -7.91
N PRO A 36 8.03 4.49 -8.84
CA PRO A 36 6.71 3.86 -8.77
C PRO A 36 6.65 2.84 -7.62
N CYS A 37 5.45 2.64 -7.07
CA CYS A 37 5.20 1.64 -6.03
C CYS A 37 3.98 0.81 -6.40
N TYR A 38 4.20 -0.41 -6.88
CA TYR A 38 3.12 -1.26 -7.39
C TYR A 38 2.56 -2.21 -6.33
N ILE A 39 1.25 -2.40 -6.35
CA ILE A 39 0.55 -3.46 -5.60
C ILE A 39 -0.38 -4.24 -6.53
N LEU A 40 -0.72 -5.47 -6.13
CA LEU A 40 -1.82 -6.22 -6.73
C LEU A 40 -3.12 -5.88 -5.99
N GLN A 41 -4.02 -5.16 -6.64
CA GLN A 41 -5.33 -4.79 -6.11
C GLN A 41 -6.42 -5.31 -7.03
N HIS A 42 -7.28 -6.21 -6.52
CA HIS A 42 -8.36 -6.84 -7.30
C HIS A 42 -7.87 -7.49 -8.61
N GLY A 43 -6.74 -8.19 -8.57
CA GLY A 43 -6.14 -8.84 -9.74
C GLY A 43 -5.47 -7.89 -10.74
N LYS A 44 -5.38 -6.59 -10.43
CA LYS A 44 -4.72 -5.58 -11.27
C LYS A 44 -3.48 -5.02 -10.58
N ILE A 45 -2.43 -4.78 -11.35
CA ILE A 45 -1.24 -4.07 -10.89
C ILE A 45 -1.56 -2.57 -10.88
N VAL A 46 -1.40 -1.93 -9.72
CA VAL A 46 -1.72 -0.51 -9.50
C VAL A 46 -0.52 0.19 -8.90
N ASP A 47 -0.09 1.30 -9.50
CA ASP A 47 0.88 2.21 -8.87
C ASP A 47 0.19 3.08 -7.82
N ILE A 48 0.54 2.87 -6.55
CA ILE A 48 0.00 3.61 -5.41
C ILE A 48 0.86 4.82 -5.01
N ALA A 49 2.08 4.95 -5.54
CA ALA A 49 2.88 6.17 -5.38
C ALA A 49 2.33 7.30 -6.28
N ALA A 50 1.87 6.97 -7.48
CA ALA A 50 1.29 7.92 -8.44
C ALA A 50 -0.03 8.58 -8.00
N ALA A 51 -0.79 7.97 -7.08
CA ALA A 51 -2.13 8.45 -6.69
C ALA A 51 -2.15 9.87 -6.06
N ARG A 52 -1.02 10.36 -5.54
CA ARG A 52 -0.90 11.73 -5.01
C ARG A 52 -0.76 12.80 -6.10
N GLN A 53 -0.49 12.39 -7.34
CA GLN A 53 -0.37 13.29 -8.49
C GLN A 53 -1.68 13.50 -9.26
N ARG A 54 -2.78 12.82 -8.90
CA ARG A 54 -4.06 13.11 -9.54
C ARG A 54 -4.47 14.52 -9.10
N PRO A 55 -4.46 15.52 -9.99
CA PRO A 55 -5.01 16.82 -9.63
C PRO A 55 -6.45 16.53 -9.21
N ALA A 56 -6.89 17.12 -8.09
CA ALA A 56 -8.32 17.27 -7.84
C ALA A 56 -8.95 17.70 -9.16
N ARG A 57 -9.89 16.91 -9.69
CA ARG A 57 -10.55 17.17 -10.99
C ARG A 57 -10.96 18.65 -11.02
N ARG A 58 -10.12 19.48 -11.63
CA ARG A 58 -10.40 20.89 -11.90
C ARG A 58 -11.27 20.85 -13.14
N GLY A 59 -12.55 21.19 -12.94
CA GLY A 59 -13.49 21.48 -14.01
C GLY A 59 -14.18 20.26 -14.62
N ALA A 60 -15.39 19.97 -14.14
CA ALA A 60 -16.48 19.65 -15.05
C ALA A 60 -17.22 20.98 -15.33
N THR A 61 -16.79 21.58 -16.43
CA THR A 61 -17.39 22.59 -17.32
C THR A 61 -18.81 23.17 -17.09
N ARG A 62 -18.85 24.48 -17.37
CA ARG A 62 -19.92 25.36 -17.93
C ARG A 62 -21.07 25.80 -17.03
#